data_AF-A0A5N5T2L1-F1
#
_entry.id   AF-A0A5N5T2L1-F1
#
_cell.length_a   1.000
_cell.length_b   1.000
_cell.length_c   1.000
_cell.angle_alpha   90.00
_cell.angle_beta   90.00
_cell.angle_gamma   90.00
#
_symmetry.space_group_name_H-M   'P 1'
#
loop_
_entity.id
_entity.type
_entity.pdbx_description
1 polymer ?
#
loop_
_entity_poly.entity_id
_entity_poly.type
_entity_poly.pdbx_seq_one_letter_code
_entity_poly.pdbx_strand_id
1 'polypeptide(L)'
;MELLSLVKEKLLPGHKLNNVFEVDLVESLIKSTRILALIESENEETESSLKAVLVYQTVRVPVRSSIDLTLDVVIPVNGILKCEVGSSTADLVLVNLSTGEMKFVFEMPFSEQTNSFVSDIYKSTEAVKSLTPEFSWLNPYIQLSQKSKQIDGIQKDAVLTFNSFTNENDSSESFTSYGATYTHKAHLGIDQENHTFVHPSPSLAARENEIKKEMEAREDKYTYFKNYTVFIGTWNVNGQYPSIGLSEWLACDEEPPDFYAVAFQELDLNTEAFLFNVTPREQEWLNAVSNGVHPKAKYLKVRFVRLVGIMLIVLAKEEHIAHIRNVAVDTVGTGIMNKMGNKGGVSVRFELHNTSIVFINAHMAAHVEEVERRNEDHDLILARTDFRLGSSEYPKRIENHDHIYFFGDMNYRINKPRESDIKTLANKGNLKVLFEYDQLTEQKRIGRIFANYNEGVITFQPTFKYDLNSDNWDSSEKMRQPAWCDRILWKGTGIKQQYYRSHPTLRISDHKSVSALFNTR
;
A
#
# COMPACT_ATOMS: atom_id res chain seq x y z
N MET A 1 41.15 10.80 -10.79
CA MET A 1 40.16 11.59 -11.53
C MET A 1 38.80 11.03 -11.14
N GLU A 2 37.85 11.87 -10.75
CA GLU A 2 36.54 11.41 -10.27
C GLU A 2 35.73 10.84 -11.45
N LEU A 3 35.07 9.69 -11.30
CA LEU A 3 34.29 9.01 -12.36
C LEU A 3 33.36 9.97 -13.12
N LEU A 4 32.78 10.94 -12.41
CA LEU A 4 31.98 12.03 -12.93
C LEU A 4 32.69 12.83 -14.05
N SER A 5 33.95 13.18 -13.86
CA SER A 5 34.73 13.94 -14.85
C SER A 5 35.00 13.13 -16.12
N LEU A 6 35.28 11.83 -15.98
CA LEU A 6 35.53 10.93 -17.11
C LEU A 6 34.28 10.69 -17.97
N VAL A 7 33.11 10.59 -17.33
CA VAL A 7 31.83 10.48 -18.06
C VAL A 7 31.44 11.80 -18.71
N LYS A 8 31.72 12.95 -18.07
CA LYS A 8 31.49 14.27 -18.67
C LYS A 8 32.25 14.46 -19.99
N GLU A 9 33.48 13.94 -20.10
CA GLU A 9 34.25 13.96 -21.36
C GLU A 9 33.59 13.19 -22.52
N LYS A 10 32.66 12.28 -22.22
CA LYS A 10 31.91 11.50 -23.22
C LYS A 10 30.60 12.16 -23.64
N LEU A 11 30.16 13.21 -22.95
CA LEU A 11 28.90 13.87 -23.29
C LEU A 11 29.06 14.82 -24.47
N LEU A 12 28.02 14.86 -25.30
CA LEU A 12 27.94 15.82 -26.39
C LEU A 12 27.62 17.21 -25.82
N PRO A 13 28.02 18.30 -26.51
CA PRO A 13 27.73 19.66 -26.07
C PRO A 13 26.23 19.89 -25.83
N GLY A 14 25.90 20.63 -24.77
CA GLY A 14 24.51 20.96 -24.41
C GLY A 14 23.80 19.93 -23.52
N HIS A 15 24.40 18.77 -23.23
CA HIS A 15 23.82 17.77 -22.34
C HIS A 15 24.43 17.80 -20.94
N LYS A 16 23.57 17.78 -19.92
CA LYS A 16 23.96 17.77 -18.51
C LYS A 16 24.06 16.34 -17.99
N LEU A 17 25.04 16.10 -17.11
CA LEU A 17 25.18 14.84 -16.37
C LEU A 17 24.58 15.02 -14.97
N ASN A 18 23.53 14.27 -14.66
CA ASN A 18 22.85 14.37 -13.37
C ASN A 18 23.47 13.41 -12.36
N ASN A 19 23.56 12.12 -12.72
CA ASN A 19 24.09 11.07 -11.86
C ASN A 19 25.01 10.13 -12.64
N VAL A 20 25.99 9.55 -11.94
CA VAL A 20 26.86 8.50 -12.48
C VAL A 20 27.05 7.39 -11.44
N PHE A 21 27.03 6.14 -11.87
CA PHE A 21 27.24 4.98 -11.00
C PHE A 21 28.14 3.95 -11.66
N GLU A 22 29.04 3.36 -10.89
CA GLU A 22 29.63 2.07 -11.18
C GLU A 22 28.71 0.99 -10.58
N VAL A 23 28.19 0.10 -11.42
CA VAL A 23 27.14 -0.89 -11.05
C VAL A 23 27.44 -2.22 -11.70
N ASP A 24 26.80 -3.29 -11.23
CA ASP A 24 26.85 -4.58 -11.91
C ASP A 24 25.55 -4.84 -12.69
N LEU A 25 25.65 -5.04 -14.00
CA LEU A 25 24.55 -5.57 -14.80
C LEU A 25 24.44 -7.08 -14.55
N VAL A 26 23.26 -7.51 -14.12
CA VAL A 26 22.94 -8.91 -13.79
C VAL A 26 22.21 -9.55 -14.96
N GLU A 27 22.88 -10.48 -15.63
CA GLU A 27 22.31 -11.30 -16.72
C GLU A 27 22.32 -12.77 -16.29
N SER A 28 21.14 -13.29 -15.91
CA SER A 28 20.98 -14.62 -15.31
C SER A 28 21.80 -14.79 -14.02
N LEU A 29 22.96 -15.44 -14.08
CA LEU A 29 23.88 -15.68 -12.95
C LEU A 29 25.23 -14.96 -13.14
N ILE A 30 25.36 -14.14 -14.20
CA ILE A 30 26.60 -13.45 -14.54
C ILE A 30 26.42 -11.97 -14.19
N LYS A 31 27.39 -11.43 -13.46
CA LYS A 31 27.51 -10.01 -13.19
C LYS A 31 28.59 -9.42 -14.09
N SER A 32 28.30 -8.27 -14.69
CA SER A 32 29.29 -7.55 -15.48
C SER A 32 29.22 -6.06 -15.17
N THR A 33 30.36 -5.48 -14.79
CA THR A 33 30.40 -4.08 -14.38
C THR A 33 30.04 -3.15 -15.54
N ARG A 34 29.23 -2.14 -15.25
CA ARG A 34 28.79 -1.08 -16.16
C ARG A 34 28.91 0.26 -15.47
N ILE A 35 29.02 1.31 -16.27
CA ILE A 35 28.85 2.69 -15.79
C ILE A 35 27.49 3.20 -16.27
N LEU A 36 26.59 3.54 -15.35
CA LEU A 36 25.32 4.21 -15.66
C LEU A 36 25.49 5.71 -15.57
N ALA A 37 24.96 6.43 -16.55
CA ALA A 37 24.93 7.89 -16.55
C ALA A 37 23.53 8.38 -16.89
N LEU A 38 22.90 9.10 -15.96
CA LEU A 38 21.64 9.81 -16.22
C LEU A 38 21.96 11.18 -16.80
N ILE A 39 21.53 11.41 -18.03
CA ILE A 39 21.79 12.65 -18.75
C ILE A 39 20.50 13.38 -19.08
N GLU A 40 20.62 14.69 -19.26
CA GLU A 40 19.51 15.60 -19.49
C GLU A 40 19.82 16.52 -20.68
N SER A 41 18.85 16.65 -21.57
CA SER A 41 18.83 17.61 -22.67
C SER A 41 17.75 18.64 -22.38
N GLU A 42 18.14 19.91 -22.30
CA GLU A 42 17.22 21.03 -22.08
C GLU A 42 16.79 21.59 -23.43
N ASN A 43 15.48 21.76 -23.60
CA ASN A 43 14.95 22.54 -24.72
C ASN A 43 14.69 23.97 -24.23
N GLU A 44 15.54 24.90 -24.67
CA GLU A 44 15.47 26.32 -24.30
C GLU A 44 14.16 26.99 -24.75
N GLU A 45 13.48 26.46 -25.78
CA GLU A 45 12.23 27.04 -26.31
C GLU A 45 10.99 26.64 -25.51
N THR A 46 10.99 25.46 -24.90
CA THR A 46 9.82 24.90 -24.20
C THR A 46 10.00 24.81 -22.68
N GLU A 47 11.16 25.23 -22.15
CA GLU A 47 11.58 25.01 -20.75
C GLU A 47 11.42 23.55 -20.27
N SER A 48 11.32 22.61 -21.21
CA SER A 48 11.14 21.19 -20.91
C SER A 48 12.49 20.49 -21.01
N SER A 49 12.75 19.58 -20.09
CA SER A 49 13.94 18.74 -20.14
C SER A 49 13.59 17.27 -20.39
N LEU A 50 14.37 16.63 -21.25
CA LEU A 50 14.25 15.20 -21.55
C LEU A 50 15.47 14.47 -21.02
N LYS A 51 15.26 13.30 -20.42
CA LYS A 51 16.33 12.50 -19.82
C LYS A 51 16.56 11.18 -20.55
N ALA A 52 17.77 10.66 -20.44
CA ALA A 52 18.15 9.33 -20.91
C ALA A 52 19.18 8.69 -19.98
N VAL A 53 19.17 7.37 -19.89
CA VAL A 53 20.20 6.59 -19.22
C VAL A 53 21.16 6.05 -20.27
N LEU A 54 22.43 6.43 -20.17
CA LEU A 54 23.52 5.85 -20.94
C LEU A 54 24.18 4.73 -20.13
N VAL A 55 24.37 3.58 -20.76
CA VAL A 55 25.05 2.42 -20.16
C VAL A 55 26.37 2.22 -20.88
N TYR A 56 27.47 2.39 -20.17
CA TYR A 56 28.82 2.16 -20.69
C TYR A 56 29.39 0.83 -20.20
N GLN A 57 30.09 0.14 -21.09
CA GLN A 57 31.06 -0.88 -20.74
C GLN A 57 32.38 -0.23 -20.34
N THR A 58 33.11 -0.90 -19.47
CA THR A 58 34.48 -0.52 -19.12
C THR A 58 35.43 -1.70 -19.30
N VAL A 59 36.62 -1.42 -19.84
CA VAL A 59 37.68 -2.43 -19.98
C VAL A 59 38.50 -2.63 -18.70
N ARG A 60 38.29 -1.79 -17.68
CA ARG A 60 38.96 -1.88 -16.38
C ARG A 60 38.17 -1.22 -15.26
N VAL A 61 38.37 -1.71 -14.05
CA VAL A 61 37.82 -1.17 -12.81
C VAL A 61 38.96 -0.96 -11.80
N PRO A 62 39.13 0.24 -11.21
CA PRO A 62 38.38 1.47 -11.46
C PRO A 62 38.75 2.12 -12.80
N VAL A 63 37.81 2.87 -13.39
CA VAL A 63 37.98 3.64 -14.63
C VAL A 63 39.07 4.71 -14.43
N ARG A 64 40.04 4.82 -15.36
CA ARG A 64 41.16 5.76 -15.25
C ARG A 64 41.17 6.83 -16.33
N SER A 65 40.58 6.54 -17.48
CA SER A 65 40.48 7.44 -18.63
C SER A 65 39.11 7.31 -19.26
N SER A 66 38.62 8.38 -19.91
CA SER A 66 37.42 8.31 -20.73
C SER A 66 37.57 7.27 -21.86
N ILE A 67 38.78 7.00 -22.35
CA ILE A 67 39.02 5.95 -23.36
C ILE A 67 38.65 4.55 -22.85
N ASP A 68 38.66 4.32 -21.53
CA ASP A 68 38.24 3.04 -20.94
C ASP A 68 36.72 2.78 -21.08
N LEU A 69 35.93 3.82 -21.39
CA LEU A 69 34.47 3.77 -21.47
C LEU A 69 33.97 3.65 -22.92
N THR A 70 33.20 2.61 -23.17
CA THR A 70 32.55 2.33 -24.45
C THR A 70 31.04 2.34 -24.26
N LEU A 71 30.32 3.19 -25.01
CA LEU A 71 28.87 3.26 -24.90
C LEU A 71 28.24 1.99 -25.47
N ASP A 72 27.40 1.33 -24.68
CA ASP A 72 26.77 0.04 -25.01
C ASP A 72 25.27 0.21 -25.29
N VAL A 73 24.54 0.84 -24.38
CA VAL A 73 23.08 1.01 -24.49
C VAL A 73 22.68 2.45 -24.21
N VAL A 74 21.67 2.92 -24.94
CA VAL A 74 20.98 4.20 -24.73
C VAL A 74 19.53 3.91 -24.40
N ILE A 75 19.07 4.32 -23.22
CA ILE A 75 17.70 4.07 -22.74
C ILE A 75 16.99 5.43 -22.59
N PRO A 76 16.03 5.78 -23.46
CA PRO A 76 15.27 7.01 -23.30
C PRO A 76 14.36 6.92 -22.07
N VAL A 77 14.28 7.99 -21.28
CA VAL A 77 13.30 8.09 -20.19
C VAL A 77 11.99 8.60 -20.78
N ASN A 78 11.32 7.72 -21.52
CA ASN A 78 10.05 7.97 -22.20
C ASN A 78 8.86 7.41 -21.39
N GLY A 79 7.62 7.68 -21.82
CA GLY A 79 6.40 7.31 -21.09
C GLY A 79 6.15 5.81 -20.93
N ILE A 80 6.94 4.97 -21.61
CA ILE A 80 6.86 3.50 -21.56
C ILE A 80 7.98 2.86 -20.74
N LEU A 81 9.00 3.62 -20.33
CA LEU A 81 10.09 3.11 -19.49
C LEU A 81 9.53 2.78 -18.10
N LYS A 82 9.65 1.51 -17.70
CA LYS A 82 9.38 1.06 -16.33
C LYS A 82 10.69 0.95 -15.57
N CYS A 83 10.72 1.52 -14.38
CA CYS A 83 11.76 1.32 -13.39
C CYS A 83 11.15 0.53 -12.23
N GLU A 84 11.78 -0.53 -11.75
CA GLU A 84 11.34 -1.29 -10.57
C GLU A 84 12.56 -1.51 -9.67
N VAL A 85 12.37 -1.48 -8.35
CA VAL A 85 13.48 -1.69 -7.39
C VAL A 85 13.18 -2.91 -6.55
N GLY A 86 14.12 -3.86 -6.53
CA GLY A 86 14.11 -5.07 -5.71
C GLY A 86 15.29 -5.12 -4.75
N SER A 87 15.28 -6.08 -3.84
CA SER A 87 16.35 -6.30 -2.86
C SER A 87 17.41 -7.29 -3.38
N SER A 88 18.71 -6.99 -3.22
CA SER A 88 19.81 -7.96 -3.39
C SER A 88 20.39 -8.37 -2.03
N THR A 89 21.06 -7.45 -1.34
CA THR A 89 21.67 -7.63 -0.02
C THR A 89 21.48 -6.35 0.80
N ALA A 90 21.93 -6.32 2.07
CA ALA A 90 21.76 -5.14 2.94
C ALA A 90 22.35 -3.84 2.35
N ASP A 91 23.42 -3.94 1.55
CA ASP A 91 24.14 -2.78 1.01
C ASP A 91 23.85 -2.52 -0.49
N LEU A 92 23.08 -3.40 -1.15
CA LEU A 92 22.88 -3.40 -2.59
C LEU A 92 21.41 -3.60 -2.98
N VAL A 93 20.95 -2.80 -3.94
CA VAL A 93 19.59 -2.86 -4.51
C VAL A 93 19.63 -3.30 -5.96
N LEU A 94 18.60 -4.04 -6.40
CA LEU A 94 18.40 -4.37 -7.81
C LEU A 94 17.51 -3.31 -8.45
N VAL A 95 18.02 -2.55 -9.41
CA VAL A 95 17.25 -1.60 -10.22
C VAL A 95 16.97 -2.23 -11.58
N ASN A 96 15.71 -2.56 -11.82
CA ASN A 96 15.24 -3.10 -13.09
C ASN A 96 14.71 -1.97 -13.98
N LEU A 97 15.34 -1.78 -15.14
CA LEU A 97 14.88 -0.86 -16.19
C LEU A 97 14.34 -1.68 -17.36
N SER A 98 13.08 -1.47 -17.73
CA SER A 98 12.46 -2.15 -18.86
C SER A 98 11.73 -1.19 -19.80
N THR A 99 11.98 -1.32 -21.10
CA THR A 99 11.35 -0.54 -22.16
C THR A 99 11.20 -1.40 -23.42
N GLY A 100 9.97 -1.57 -23.90
CA GLY A 100 9.67 -2.56 -24.94
C GLY A 100 10.13 -3.97 -24.55
N GLU A 101 10.95 -4.60 -25.40
CA GLU A 101 11.54 -5.91 -25.17
C GLU A 101 12.84 -5.86 -24.34
N MET A 102 13.43 -4.69 -24.17
CA MET A 102 14.69 -4.54 -23.44
C MET A 102 14.43 -4.55 -21.94
N LYS A 103 15.22 -5.36 -21.21
CA LYS A 103 15.19 -5.46 -19.75
C LYS A 103 16.62 -5.48 -19.23
N PHE A 104 16.92 -4.63 -18.27
CA PHE A 104 18.21 -4.53 -17.62
C PHE A 104 18.02 -4.58 -16.12
N VAL A 105 18.81 -5.41 -15.43
CA VAL A 105 18.80 -5.50 -13.97
C VAL A 105 20.16 -5.09 -13.47
N PHE A 106 20.23 -3.98 -12.74
CA PHE A 106 21.47 -3.43 -12.20
C PHE A 106 21.54 -3.62 -10.70
N GLU A 107 22.62 -4.18 -10.18
CA GLU A 107 22.93 -4.15 -8.76
C GLU A 107 23.67 -2.85 -8.44
N MET A 108 23.07 -2.01 -7.60
CA MET A 108 23.52 -0.65 -7.31
C MET A 108 23.74 -0.47 -5.79
N PRO A 109 24.68 0.38 -5.36
CA PRO A 109 24.87 0.68 -3.95
C PRO A 109 23.62 1.33 -3.35
N PHE A 110 23.23 0.90 -2.15
CA PHE A 110 22.17 1.55 -1.40
C PHE A 110 22.65 2.92 -0.92
N SER A 111 22.20 4.00 -1.56
CA SER A 111 22.67 5.36 -1.29
C SER A 111 21.62 6.42 -1.66
N GLU A 112 21.79 7.63 -1.12
CA GLU A 112 20.98 8.80 -1.50
C GLU A 112 21.07 9.09 -3.01
N GLN A 113 22.25 8.85 -3.62
CA GLN A 113 22.43 9.01 -5.06
C GLN A 113 21.56 8.03 -5.85
N THR A 114 21.51 6.76 -5.45
CA THR A 114 20.67 5.73 -6.10
C THR A 114 19.19 6.07 -5.97
N ASN A 115 18.75 6.60 -4.81
CA ASN A 115 17.38 7.06 -4.60
C ASN A 115 17.04 8.26 -5.50
N SER A 116 17.95 9.23 -5.61
CA SER A 116 17.80 10.38 -6.49
C SER A 116 17.66 9.95 -7.96
N PHE A 117 18.51 9.02 -8.40
CA PHE A 117 18.47 8.45 -9.75
C PHE A 117 17.13 7.79 -10.08
N VAL A 118 16.63 6.91 -9.19
CA VAL A 118 15.35 6.23 -9.39
C VAL A 118 14.20 7.26 -9.41
N SER A 119 14.19 8.20 -8.47
CA SER A 119 13.19 9.27 -8.38
C SER A 119 13.15 10.12 -9.65
N ASP A 120 14.31 10.47 -10.20
CA ASP A 120 14.43 11.25 -11.41
C ASP A 120 13.90 10.53 -12.64
N ILE A 121 14.17 9.22 -12.78
CA ILE A 121 13.62 8.41 -13.85
C ILE A 121 12.09 8.40 -13.77
N TYR A 122 11.52 8.12 -12.60
CA TYR A 122 10.06 8.08 -12.44
C TYR A 122 9.39 9.43 -12.74
N LYS A 123 9.91 10.53 -12.19
CA LYS A 123 9.36 11.87 -12.43
C LYS A 123 9.38 12.22 -13.91
N SER A 124 10.49 11.91 -14.57
CA SER A 124 10.67 12.24 -15.98
C SER A 124 9.79 11.37 -16.87
N THR A 125 9.68 10.06 -16.60
CA THR A 125 8.76 9.14 -17.29
C THR A 125 7.31 9.62 -17.19
N GLU A 126 6.84 10.01 -16.00
CA GLU A 126 5.47 10.49 -15.82
C GLU A 126 5.23 11.84 -16.50
N ALA A 127 6.21 12.76 -16.46
CA ALA A 127 6.11 14.05 -17.12
C ALA A 127 5.92 13.92 -18.64
N VAL A 128 6.51 12.90 -19.26
CA VAL A 128 6.46 12.70 -20.72
C VAL A 128 5.39 11.70 -21.18
N LYS A 129 4.66 11.08 -20.23
CA LYS A 129 3.69 10.01 -20.51
C LYS A 129 2.51 10.46 -21.36
N SER A 130 2.09 11.71 -21.21
CA SER A 130 1.01 12.34 -21.98
C SER A 130 1.48 13.18 -23.17
N LEU A 131 2.79 13.44 -23.28
CA LEU A 131 3.35 14.42 -24.23
C LEU A 131 4.03 13.80 -25.45
N THR A 132 4.28 12.48 -25.44
CA THR A 132 4.99 11.73 -26.51
C THR A 132 6.14 12.50 -27.17
N PRO A 133 7.14 12.98 -26.40
CA PRO A 133 8.20 13.81 -26.95
C PRO A 133 9.16 13.01 -27.83
N GLU A 134 9.75 13.68 -28.82
CA GLU A 134 10.77 13.08 -29.68
C GLU A 134 12.13 13.03 -28.99
N PHE A 135 12.76 11.85 -29.00
CA PHE A 135 14.11 11.63 -28.47
C PHE A 135 15.19 11.66 -29.58
N SER A 136 14.96 12.40 -30.65
CA SER A 136 15.88 12.48 -31.81
C SER A 136 17.28 12.99 -31.44
N TRP A 137 17.39 13.77 -30.36
CA TRP A 137 18.67 14.22 -29.78
C TRP A 137 19.57 13.06 -29.30
N LEU A 138 19.02 11.86 -29.11
CA LEU A 138 19.79 10.65 -28.79
C LEU A 138 20.44 9.98 -29.99
N ASN A 139 20.08 10.35 -31.22
CA ASN A 139 20.60 9.73 -32.45
C ASN A 139 22.14 9.67 -32.51
N PRO A 140 22.89 10.73 -32.13
CA PRO A 140 24.35 10.67 -32.08
C PRO A 140 24.88 9.62 -31.08
N TYR A 141 24.27 9.48 -29.91
CA TYR A 141 24.64 8.46 -28.92
C TYR A 141 24.33 7.05 -29.43
N ILE A 142 23.19 6.87 -30.10
CA ILE A 142 22.82 5.58 -30.71
C ILE A 142 23.84 5.19 -31.79
N GLN A 143 24.29 6.13 -32.63
CA GLN A 143 25.33 5.87 -33.62
C GLN A 143 26.67 5.50 -32.98
N LEU A 144 27.04 6.13 -31.85
CA LEU A 144 28.24 5.76 -31.08
C LEU A 144 28.16 4.34 -30.53
N SER A 145 27.01 3.95 -29.97
CA SER A 145 26.73 2.58 -29.50
C SER A 145 26.73 1.53 -30.62
N GLN A 146 26.28 1.89 -31.83
CA GLN A 146 26.33 0.97 -32.97
C GLN A 146 27.74 0.80 -33.53
N LYS A 147 28.54 1.87 -33.57
CA LYS A 147 29.94 1.82 -34.01
C LYS A 147 30.80 0.95 -33.09
N SER A 148 30.59 1.01 -31.78
CA SER A 148 31.30 0.13 -30.83
C SER A 148 30.97 -1.35 -31.08
N LYS A 149 29.69 -1.68 -31.28
CA LYS A 149 29.24 -3.07 -31.55
C LYS A 149 29.78 -3.64 -32.86
N GLN A 150 30.04 -2.81 -33.88
CA GLN A 150 30.68 -3.26 -35.13
C GLN A 150 32.18 -3.56 -34.97
N ILE A 151 32.86 -2.93 -34.01
CA ILE A 151 34.30 -3.14 -33.76
C ILE A 151 34.52 -4.45 -32.97
N ASP A 152 33.60 -4.83 -32.08
CA ASP A 152 33.71 -6.01 -31.20
C ASP A 152 33.26 -7.34 -31.85
N GLY A 153 32.91 -7.35 -33.14
CA GLY A 153 32.68 -8.58 -33.91
C GLY A 153 31.44 -9.40 -33.53
N ILE A 154 30.53 -8.87 -32.71
CA ILE A 154 29.28 -9.54 -32.33
C ILE A 154 28.12 -8.99 -33.17
N GLN A 155 27.75 -9.72 -34.23
CA GLN A 155 26.41 -9.59 -34.82
C GLN A 155 25.38 -10.17 -33.83
N LYS A 156 24.75 -9.30 -33.04
CA LYS A 156 23.43 -9.57 -32.47
C LYS A 156 22.42 -8.74 -33.25
N ASP A 157 21.54 -9.43 -33.95
CA ASP A 157 20.40 -8.87 -34.67
C ASP A 157 19.50 -8.10 -33.70
N ALA A 158 19.65 -6.77 -33.67
CA ALA A 158 18.66 -5.83 -33.17
C ALA A 158 18.93 -4.47 -33.83
N VAL A 159 18.75 -4.42 -35.15
CA VAL A 159 18.62 -3.17 -35.89
C VAL A 159 17.17 -2.74 -35.74
N LEU A 160 16.91 -1.68 -34.95
CA LEU A 160 15.64 -0.97 -35.05
C LEU A 160 15.90 0.53 -35.25
N THR A 161 15.64 0.92 -36.49
CA THR A 161 15.47 2.28 -36.99
C THR A 161 14.28 2.93 -36.28
N PHE A 162 14.48 4.11 -35.71
CA PHE A 162 13.55 4.84 -34.82
C PHE A 162 12.29 5.45 -35.49
N ASN A 163 11.92 5.02 -36.70
CA ASN A 163 10.90 5.72 -37.51
C ASN A 163 9.47 5.14 -37.43
N SER A 164 9.11 4.37 -36.40
CA SER A 164 7.75 3.77 -36.32
C SER A 164 6.95 4.11 -35.06
N PHE A 165 7.29 5.18 -34.32
CA PHE A 165 6.54 5.57 -33.12
C PHE A 165 5.47 6.66 -33.34
N THR A 166 5.12 6.97 -34.59
CA THR A 166 3.94 7.81 -34.88
C THR A 166 2.87 7.01 -35.60
N ASN A 167 1.76 6.82 -34.88
CA ASN A 167 0.44 6.29 -35.27
C ASN A 167 0.15 4.89 -34.74
N GLU A 168 -0.47 4.83 -33.55
CA GLU A 168 -1.68 4.02 -33.34
C GLU A 168 -2.59 4.77 -32.35
N ASN A 169 -3.62 5.43 -32.90
CA ASN A 169 -4.82 5.83 -32.19
C ASN A 169 -5.79 4.64 -32.15
N ASP A 170 -6.48 4.51 -31.02
CA ASP A 170 -7.77 3.85 -30.80
C ASP A 170 -8.01 2.47 -31.42
N SER A 171 -8.09 1.46 -30.54
CA SER A 171 -9.38 0.82 -30.28
C SER A 171 -9.32 -0.10 -29.07
N SER A 172 -10.24 0.15 -28.14
CA SER A 172 -10.74 -0.82 -27.18
C SER A 172 -11.07 -2.14 -27.87
N GLU A 173 -10.54 -3.27 -27.37
CA GLU A 173 -11.26 -4.54 -27.49
C GLU A 173 -10.90 -5.53 -26.39
N SER A 174 -11.97 -6.11 -25.87
CA SER A 174 -12.10 -7.08 -24.80
C SER A 174 -11.46 -8.42 -25.14
N PHE A 175 -10.72 -8.98 -24.20
CA PHE A 175 -10.19 -10.35 -24.28
C PHE A 175 -11.30 -11.36 -23.92
N THR A 176 -11.98 -11.92 -24.93
CA THR A 176 -12.84 -13.11 -24.77
C THR A 176 -12.09 -14.38 -25.13
N SER A 177 -12.40 -15.43 -24.37
CA SER A 177 -11.77 -16.74 -24.36
C SER A 177 -11.86 -17.50 -25.69
N TYR A 178 -10.81 -18.26 -25.99
CA TYR A 178 -10.80 -19.30 -27.00
C TYR A 178 -11.69 -20.48 -26.57
N GLY A 179 -12.89 -20.55 -27.13
CA GLY A 179 -13.72 -21.75 -27.20
C GLY A 179 -13.83 -22.22 -28.65
N ALA A 180 -13.07 -23.26 -29.01
CA ALA A 180 -13.16 -23.88 -30.33
C ALA A 180 -14.48 -24.67 -30.44
N THR A 181 -15.37 -24.26 -31.35
CA THR A 181 -16.50 -25.08 -31.81
C THR A 181 -16.29 -25.43 -33.28
N TYR A 182 -16.13 -26.72 -33.54
CA TYR A 182 -16.18 -27.31 -34.88
C TYR A 182 -17.64 -27.58 -35.25
N THR A 183 -18.18 -26.85 -36.22
CA THR A 183 -19.46 -27.18 -36.87
C THR A 183 -19.20 -27.97 -38.15
N HIS A 184 -19.45 -29.28 -38.13
CA HIS A 184 -19.65 -30.06 -39.35
C HIS A 184 -21.15 -30.09 -39.68
N LYS A 185 -21.49 -29.59 -40.88
CA LYS A 185 -22.78 -29.82 -41.53
C LYS A 185 -22.89 -31.30 -41.88
N ALA A 186 -23.95 -31.96 -41.41
CA ALA A 186 -24.43 -33.22 -41.97
C ALA A 186 -25.96 -33.12 -42.18
N HIS A 187 -26.38 -33.75 -43.26
CA HIS A 187 -27.66 -33.66 -43.94
C HIS A 187 -28.84 -34.14 -43.08
N LEU A 188 -29.98 -33.44 -43.16
CA LEU A 188 -31.27 -33.87 -42.63
C LEU A 188 -31.84 -34.99 -43.52
N GLY A 189 -31.92 -36.20 -42.96
CA GLY A 189 -32.88 -37.23 -43.36
C GLY A 189 -33.93 -37.32 -42.27
N ILE A 190 -35.18 -37.05 -42.62
CA ILE A 190 -36.35 -37.17 -41.75
C ILE A 190 -36.65 -38.66 -41.61
N ASP A 191 -36.79 -39.14 -40.37
CA ASP A 191 -37.77 -40.18 -40.04
C ASP A 191 -38.34 -39.90 -38.65
N GLN A 192 -39.67 -39.91 -38.59
CA GLN A 192 -40.47 -39.83 -37.37
C GLN A 192 -40.35 -41.14 -36.61
N GLU A 193 -40.02 -41.11 -35.32
CA GLU A 193 -40.61 -42.04 -34.36
C GLU A 193 -40.44 -41.57 -32.91
N ASN A 194 -41.45 -41.92 -32.11
CA ASN A 194 -41.75 -41.51 -30.75
C ASN A 194 -40.54 -41.48 -29.79
N HIS A 195 -40.17 -40.30 -29.31
CA HIS A 195 -39.42 -40.17 -28.05
C HIS A 195 -40.14 -39.22 -27.10
N THR A 196 -40.60 -39.81 -26.00
CA THR A 196 -41.02 -39.17 -24.75
C THR A 196 -40.11 -37.98 -24.42
N PHE A 197 -40.70 -36.82 -24.15
CA PHE A 197 -40.01 -35.68 -23.55
C PHE A 197 -39.46 -36.09 -22.18
N VAL A 198 -38.20 -36.50 -22.13
CA VAL A 198 -37.43 -36.56 -20.89
C VAL A 198 -36.97 -35.13 -20.63
N HIS A 199 -37.58 -34.46 -19.65
CA HIS A 199 -37.04 -33.21 -19.13
C HIS A 199 -35.57 -33.43 -18.77
N PRO A 200 -34.63 -32.60 -19.26
CA PRO A 200 -33.24 -32.73 -18.84
C PRO A 200 -33.19 -32.51 -17.33
N SER A 201 -32.77 -33.54 -16.60
CA SER A 201 -32.50 -33.44 -15.16
C SER A 201 -31.60 -32.22 -14.90
N PRO A 202 -31.90 -31.37 -13.91
CA PRO A 202 -31.04 -30.23 -13.60
C PRO A 202 -29.60 -30.70 -13.43
N SER A 203 -28.64 -29.94 -13.98
CA SER A 203 -27.22 -30.23 -13.75
C SER A 203 -26.93 -30.30 -12.25
N LEU A 204 -25.92 -31.06 -11.84
CA LEU A 204 -25.49 -31.15 -10.43
C LEU A 204 -25.32 -29.76 -9.81
N ALA A 205 -24.70 -28.82 -10.53
CA ALA A 205 -24.55 -27.44 -10.11
C ALA A 205 -25.89 -26.69 -9.94
N ALA A 206 -26.86 -26.89 -10.84
CA ALA A 206 -28.19 -26.29 -10.71
C ALA A 206 -28.94 -26.83 -9.48
N ARG A 207 -28.83 -28.13 -9.22
CA ARG A 207 -29.43 -28.77 -8.05
C ARG A 207 -28.77 -28.33 -6.74
N GLU A 208 -27.44 -28.25 -6.70
CA GLU A 208 -26.70 -27.74 -5.54
C GLU A 208 -27.07 -26.29 -5.24
N ASN A 209 -27.22 -25.45 -6.27
CA ASN A 209 -27.62 -24.05 -6.09
C ASN A 209 -29.06 -23.92 -5.57
N GLU A 210 -29.98 -24.78 -6.02
CA GLU A 210 -31.35 -24.79 -5.52
C GLU A 210 -31.43 -25.25 -4.06
N ILE A 211 -30.64 -26.28 -3.69
CA ILE A 211 -30.50 -26.72 -2.29
C ILE A 211 -29.93 -25.59 -1.43
N LYS A 212 -28.90 -24.88 -1.91
CA LYS A 212 -28.29 -23.76 -1.19
C LYS A 212 -29.31 -22.66 -0.91
N LYS A 213 -30.10 -22.25 -1.92
CA LYS A 213 -31.18 -21.26 -1.76
C LYS A 213 -32.23 -21.70 -0.74
N GLU A 214 -32.64 -22.97 -0.79
CA GLU A 214 -33.63 -23.50 0.16
C GLU A 214 -33.07 -23.59 1.59
N MET A 215 -31.77 -23.88 1.74
CA MET A 215 -31.09 -23.82 3.03
C MET A 215 -31.03 -22.38 3.54
N GLU A 216 -30.59 -21.43 2.73
CA GLU A 216 -30.55 -19.99 3.07
C GLU A 216 -31.93 -19.47 3.50
N ALA A 217 -33.00 -19.85 2.78
CA ALA A 217 -34.37 -19.47 3.11
C ALA A 217 -34.88 -20.06 4.44
N ARG A 218 -34.20 -21.05 4.99
CA ARG A 218 -34.53 -21.75 6.25
C ARG A 218 -33.45 -21.57 7.32
N GLU A 219 -32.55 -20.61 7.15
CA GLU A 219 -31.40 -20.41 8.04
C GLU A 219 -31.83 -20.22 9.50
N ASP A 220 -32.97 -19.57 9.72
CA ASP A 220 -33.62 -19.37 11.02
C ASP A 220 -33.98 -20.67 11.75
N LYS A 221 -34.10 -21.80 11.03
CA LYS A 221 -34.47 -23.10 11.61
C LYS A 221 -33.28 -23.88 12.17
N TYR A 222 -32.06 -23.55 11.75
CA TYR A 222 -30.87 -24.32 12.13
C TYR A 222 -29.70 -23.45 12.60
N THR A 223 -29.84 -22.12 12.62
CA THR A 223 -28.87 -21.19 13.19
C THR A 223 -29.43 -20.49 14.42
N TYR A 224 -28.53 -19.95 15.23
CA TYR A 224 -28.86 -19.07 16.33
C TYR A 224 -27.76 -18.04 16.48
N PHE A 225 -28.11 -16.89 17.06
CA PHE A 225 -27.14 -15.85 17.34
C PHE A 225 -26.39 -16.15 18.64
N LYS A 226 -25.06 -16.00 18.59
CA LYS A 226 -24.18 -16.13 19.75
C LYS A 226 -23.39 -14.85 19.89
N ASN A 227 -23.41 -14.27 21.09
CA ASN A 227 -22.65 -13.06 21.35
C ASN A 227 -21.15 -13.36 21.48
N TYR A 228 -20.34 -12.46 20.95
CA TYR A 228 -18.87 -12.45 21.05
C TYR A 228 -18.39 -11.08 21.52
N THR A 229 -17.23 -11.06 22.15
CA THR A 229 -16.55 -9.84 22.59
C THR A 229 -15.37 -9.52 21.68
N VAL A 230 -15.32 -8.29 21.16
CA VAL A 230 -14.28 -7.84 20.24
C VAL A 230 -13.57 -6.64 20.85
N PHE A 231 -12.30 -6.79 21.19
CA PHE A 231 -11.43 -5.70 21.58
C PHE A 231 -10.76 -5.11 20.34
N ILE A 232 -10.83 -3.79 20.20
CA ILE A 232 -10.14 -3.04 19.15
C ILE A 232 -9.20 -2.05 19.81
N GLY A 233 -7.95 -2.06 19.40
CA GLY A 233 -6.93 -1.10 19.83
C GLY A 233 -6.29 -0.41 18.64
N THR A 234 -6.01 0.90 18.75
CA THR A 234 -5.15 1.63 17.81
C THR A 234 -4.10 2.44 18.55
N TRP A 235 -2.89 2.50 18.01
CA TRP A 235 -1.81 3.34 18.54
C TRP A 235 -0.79 3.73 17.46
N ASN A 236 -0.66 5.03 17.20
CA ASN A 236 0.50 5.55 16.47
C ASN A 236 1.71 5.52 17.41
N VAL A 237 2.77 4.80 17.03
CA VAL A 237 3.94 4.55 17.89
C VAL A 237 5.17 5.38 17.52
N ASN A 238 5.07 6.29 16.53
CA ASN A 238 6.12 7.26 16.20
C ASN A 238 7.53 6.66 16.07
N GLY A 239 7.64 5.53 15.35
CA GLY A 239 8.86 4.78 15.09
C GLY A 239 9.49 4.12 16.32
N GLN A 240 8.82 4.15 17.48
CA GLN A 240 9.34 3.63 18.73
C GLN A 240 9.24 2.10 18.79
N TYR A 241 10.18 1.51 19.52
CA TYR A 241 10.15 0.09 19.86
C TYR A 241 9.30 -0.16 21.10
N PRO A 242 8.76 -1.38 21.30
CA PRO A 242 7.93 -1.69 22.45
C PRO A 242 8.77 -1.84 23.72
N SER A 243 9.18 -0.72 24.32
CA SER A 243 10.00 -0.67 25.54
C SER A 243 9.21 -0.89 26.84
N ILE A 244 7.88 -1.02 26.74
CA ILE A 244 6.97 -1.20 27.87
C ILE A 244 6.02 -2.38 27.63
N GLY A 245 5.51 -2.97 28.72
CA GLY A 245 4.47 -3.99 28.65
C GLY A 245 3.13 -3.40 28.17
N LEU A 246 2.36 -4.18 27.40
CA LEU A 246 1.09 -3.73 26.81
C LEU A 246 -0.14 -4.18 27.59
N SER A 247 0.00 -4.85 28.73
CA SER A 247 -1.13 -5.38 29.51
C SER A 247 -2.06 -4.30 30.05
N GLU A 248 -1.53 -3.13 30.43
CA GLU A 248 -2.37 -1.99 30.86
C GLU A 248 -3.32 -1.50 29.74
N TRP A 249 -2.98 -1.75 28.48
CA TRP A 249 -3.83 -1.42 27.34
C TRP A 249 -4.69 -2.61 26.90
N LEU A 250 -4.07 -3.77 26.69
CA LEU A 250 -4.72 -4.93 26.05
C LEU A 250 -5.49 -5.82 27.05
N ALA A 251 -5.16 -5.78 28.34
CA ALA A 251 -5.76 -6.60 29.39
C ALA A 251 -6.40 -5.73 30.50
N CYS A 252 -6.96 -4.57 30.13
CA CYS A 252 -7.57 -3.63 31.07
C CYS A 252 -9.04 -3.92 31.42
N ASP A 253 -9.68 -4.86 30.74
CA ASP A 253 -11.03 -5.33 31.08
C ASP A 253 -10.93 -6.55 32.02
N GLU A 254 -11.94 -6.76 32.86
CA GLU A 254 -11.97 -7.88 33.83
C GLU A 254 -11.98 -9.25 33.13
N GLU A 255 -12.73 -9.36 32.03
CA GLU A 255 -12.94 -10.60 31.30
C GLU A 255 -12.21 -10.59 29.94
N PRO A 256 -11.61 -11.72 29.54
CA PRO A 256 -10.88 -11.83 28.29
C PRO A 256 -11.82 -11.67 27.08
N PRO A 257 -11.54 -10.77 26.12
CA PRO A 257 -12.33 -10.66 24.90
C PRO A 257 -12.16 -11.90 24.02
N ASP A 258 -13.15 -12.24 23.19
CA ASP A 258 -13.06 -13.36 22.26
C ASP A 258 -12.08 -13.10 21.11
N PHE A 259 -11.99 -11.84 20.70
CA PHE A 259 -11.14 -11.37 19.61
C PHE A 259 -10.38 -10.11 20.00
N TYR A 260 -9.15 -10.00 19.50
CA TYR A 260 -8.37 -8.77 19.48
C TYR A 260 -8.13 -8.35 18.03
N ALA A 261 -8.34 -7.06 17.74
CA ALA A 261 -7.82 -6.39 16.57
C ALA A 261 -6.95 -5.20 17.03
N VAL A 262 -5.64 -5.33 16.92
CA VAL A 262 -4.67 -4.35 17.42
C VAL A 262 -3.94 -3.72 16.24
N ALA A 263 -4.09 -2.41 16.10
CA ALA A 263 -3.54 -1.59 15.03
C ALA A 263 -2.41 -0.69 15.51
N PHE A 264 -1.40 -0.56 14.66
CA PHE A 264 -0.31 0.38 14.82
C PHE A 264 -0.15 1.26 13.58
N GLN A 265 0.29 2.49 13.79
CA GLN A 265 0.74 3.42 12.76
C GLN A 265 2.15 3.91 13.11
N GLU A 266 2.91 4.33 12.10
CA GLU A 266 4.32 4.72 12.24
C GLU A 266 5.16 3.66 12.96
N LEU A 267 4.89 2.37 12.69
CA LEU A 267 5.64 1.27 13.31
C LEU A 267 7.15 1.39 13.10
N ASP A 268 7.54 1.86 11.92
CA ASP A 268 8.91 2.17 11.56
C ASP A 268 8.92 3.40 10.64
N LEU A 269 9.72 4.40 11.02
CA LEU A 269 9.92 5.65 10.28
C LEU A 269 11.20 5.62 9.43
N ASN A 270 11.96 4.53 9.49
CA ASN A 270 13.17 4.34 8.71
C ASN A 270 12.86 4.27 7.20
N THR A 271 13.74 4.85 6.41
CA THR A 271 13.63 4.89 4.94
C THR A 271 13.54 3.49 4.32
N GLU A 272 14.22 2.50 4.89
CA GLU A 272 14.17 1.09 4.44
C GLU A 272 12.78 0.48 4.60
N ALA A 273 12.12 0.72 5.73
CA ALA A 273 10.75 0.26 5.96
C ALA A 273 9.78 0.93 4.98
N PHE A 274 10.02 2.20 4.64
CA PHE A 274 9.24 2.96 3.66
C PHE A 274 9.40 2.46 2.22
N LEU A 275 10.62 2.14 1.78
CA LEU A 275 10.91 1.75 0.40
C LEU A 275 10.72 0.25 0.13
N PHE A 276 11.07 -0.61 1.09
CA PHE A 276 11.14 -2.05 0.89
C PHE A 276 10.15 -2.84 1.73
N ASN A 277 9.39 -2.18 2.62
CA ASN A 277 8.46 -2.84 3.53
C ASN A 277 9.15 -3.92 4.40
N VAL A 278 10.43 -3.76 4.73
CA VAL A 278 11.19 -4.67 5.61
C VAL A 278 11.52 -3.92 6.90
N THR A 279 11.25 -4.52 8.06
CA THR A 279 11.58 -3.93 9.36
C THR A 279 11.63 -4.99 10.46
N PRO A 280 12.60 -4.92 11.40
CA PRO A 280 12.59 -5.75 12.60
C PRO A 280 11.43 -5.39 13.56
N ARG A 281 10.89 -4.17 13.46
CA ARG A 281 9.79 -3.66 14.31
C ARG A 281 8.54 -4.52 14.25
N GLU A 282 8.29 -5.16 13.11
CA GLU A 282 7.16 -6.06 12.93
C GLU A 282 7.15 -7.18 13.98
N GLN A 283 8.27 -7.89 14.12
CA GLN A 283 8.37 -9.02 15.03
C GLN A 283 8.40 -8.57 16.50
N GLU A 284 9.05 -7.44 16.79
CA GLU A 284 9.09 -6.85 18.13
C GLU A 284 7.67 -6.54 18.64
N TRP A 285 6.87 -5.85 17.83
CA TRP A 285 5.49 -5.48 18.20
C TRP A 285 4.54 -6.68 18.18
N LEU A 286 4.72 -7.66 17.29
CA LEU A 286 3.99 -8.94 17.34
C LEU A 286 4.21 -9.66 18.69
N ASN A 287 5.46 -9.71 19.16
CA ASN A 287 5.80 -10.33 20.44
C ASN A 287 5.23 -9.53 21.62
N ALA A 288 5.34 -8.20 21.59
CA ALA A 288 4.80 -7.33 22.63
C ALA A 288 3.28 -7.48 22.78
N VAL A 289 2.53 -7.54 21.68
CA VAL A 289 1.08 -7.81 21.70
C VAL A 289 0.79 -9.20 22.24
N SER A 290 1.51 -10.22 21.76
CA SER A 290 1.31 -11.61 22.21
C SER A 290 1.54 -11.78 23.72
N ASN A 291 2.43 -10.99 24.31
CA ASN A 291 2.70 -10.99 25.74
C ASN A 291 1.74 -10.08 26.54
N GLY A 292 1.04 -9.16 25.87
CA GLY A 292 0.15 -8.18 26.51
C GLY A 292 -1.32 -8.57 26.56
N VAL A 293 -1.76 -9.54 25.75
CA VAL A 293 -3.17 -10.01 25.75
C VAL A 293 -3.59 -10.61 27.08
N HIS A 294 -4.90 -10.65 27.32
CA HIS A 294 -5.47 -11.01 28.62
C HIS A 294 -5.03 -12.40 29.12
N PRO A 295 -4.48 -12.53 30.35
CA PRO A 295 -3.86 -13.77 30.80
C PRO A 295 -4.85 -14.90 31.11
N LYS A 296 -6.14 -14.60 31.32
CA LYS A 296 -7.19 -15.61 31.57
C LYS A 296 -7.58 -16.43 30.33
N ALA A 297 -7.02 -16.17 29.14
CA ALA A 297 -7.33 -16.93 27.94
C ALA A 297 -6.09 -17.10 27.04
N LYS A 298 -6.06 -18.21 26.29
CA LYS A 298 -5.04 -18.46 25.28
C LYS A 298 -5.51 -17.93 23.94
N TYR A 299 -4.68 -17.10 23.31
CA TYR A 299 -4.96 -16.50 22.02
C TYR A 299 -4.04 -17.05 20.94
N LEU A 300 -4.59 -17.25 19.75
CA LEU A 300 -3.85 -17.63 18.56
C LEU A 300 -3.99 -16.54 17.50
N LYS A 301 -2.91 -16.32 16.75
CA LYS A 301 -2.88 -15.33 15.66
C LYS A 301 -3.71 -15.82 14.49
N VAL A 302 -4.79 -15.10 14.19
CA VAL A 302 -5.62 -15.35 12.99
C VAL A 302 -4.88 -14.86 11.76
N ARG A 303 -4.41 -13.60 11.81
CA ARG A 303 -3.64 -12.96 10.73
C ARG A 303 -2.95 -11.69 11.23
N PHE A 304 -1.90 -11.29 10.54
CA PHE A 304 -1.39 -9.92 10.61
C PHE A 304 -1.12 -9.43 9.18
N VAL A 305 -1.08 -8.13 8.99
CA VAL A 305 -0.78 -7.47 7.72
C VAL A 305 -0.07 -6.15 8.00
N ARG A 306 0.88 -5.77 7.14
CA ARG A 306 1.63 -4.52 7.25
C ARG A 306 1.87 -3.86 5.90
N LEU A 307 1.73 -2.54 5.89
CA LEU A 307 2.12 -1.64 4.81
C LEU A 307 2.99 -0.53 5.40
N VAL A 308 4.30 -0.59 5.15
CA VAL A 308 5.30 0.32 5.74
C VAL A 308 5.17 0.33 7.26
N GLY A 309 4.65 1.41 7.84
CA GLY A 309 4.45 1.61 9.28
C GLY A 309 3.00 1.35 9.74
N ILE A 310 2.10 0.93 8.85
CA ILE A 310 0.70 0.65 9.16
C ILE A 310 0.55 -0.85 9.34
N MET A 311 0.28 -1.32 10.56
CA MET A 311 0.20 -2.75 10.88
C MET A 311 -1.10 -3.09 11.59
N LEU A 312 -1.72 -4.22 11.25
CA LEU A 312 -2.90 -4.75 11.92
C LEU A 312 -2.66 -6.21 12.32
N ILE A 313 -2.92 -6.53 13.58
CA ILE A 313 -2.82 -7.88 14.14
C ILE A 313 -4.21 -8.30 14.62
N VAL A 314 -4.67 -9.47 14.18
CA VAL A 314 -5.91 -10.08 14.63
C VAL A 314 -5.62 -11.39 15.36
N LEU A 315 -6.09 -11.48 16.59
CA LEU A 315 -6.00 -12.67 17.45
C LEU A 315 -7.39 -13.12 17.85
N ALA A 316 -7.57 -14.42 18.07
CA ALA A 316 -8.80 -14.99 18.60
C ALA A 316 -8.47 -15.96 19.73
N LYS A 317 -9.39 -16.14 20.69
CA LYS A 317 -9.30 -17.24 21.65
C LYS A 317 -9.16 -18.56 20.90
N GLU A 318 -8.35 -19.47 21.44
CA GLU A 318 -8.05 -20.78 20.83
C GLU A 318 -9.33 -21.55 20.43
N GLU A 319 -10.38 -21.49 21.25
CA GLU A 319 -11.66 -22.16 21.00
C GLU A 319 -12.41 -21.69 19.73
N HIS A 320 -12.16 -20.47 19.25
CA HIS A 320 -12.85 -19.92 18.07
C HIS A 320 -12.11 -20.25 16.76
N ILE A 321 -10.86 -20.68 16.81
CA ILE A 321 -9.99 -20.84 15.62
C ILE A 321 -10.56 -21.82 14.61
N ALA A 322 -11.13 -22.94 15.07
CA ALA A 322 -11.72 -23.96 14.19
C ALA A 322 -12.96 -23.45 13.41
N HIS A 323 -13.53 -22.32 13.82
CA HIS A 323 -14.72 -21.72 13.21
C HIS A 323 -14.40 -20.51 12.33
N ILE A 324 -13.12 -20.13 12.22
CA ILE A 324 -12.66 -19.04 11.37
C ILE A 324 -12.27 -19.59 9.99
N ARG A 325 -12.89 -19.06 8.94
CA ARG A 325 -12.64 -19.45 7.54
C ARG A 325 -12.48 -18.23 6.65
N ASN A 326 -12.02 -18.46 5.42
CA ASN A 326 -11.94 -17.44 4.38
C ASN A 326 -11.17 -16.19 4.81
N VAL A 327 -10.05 -16.39 5.52
CA VAL A 327 -9.18 -15.31 6.00
C VAL A 327 -8.47 -14.69 4.80
N ALA A 328 -8.61 -13.38 4.61
CA ALA A 328 -7.90 -12.63 3.57
C ALA A 328 -7.43 -11.28 4.12
N VAL A 329 -6.44 -10.71 3.45
CA VAL A 329 -5.89 -9.39 3.78
C VAL A 329 -5.71 -8.58 2.52
N ASP A 330 -5.66 -7.26 2.67
CA ASP A 330 -5.26 -6.37 1.59
C ASP A 330 -4.61 -5.10 2.16
N THR A 331 -3.87 -4.39 1.31
CA THR A 331 -3.16 -3.16 1.65
C THR A 331 -3.37 -2.10 0.56
N VAL A 332 -3.73 -0.89 0.96
CA VAL A 332 -3.94 0.25 0.06
C VAL A 332 -3.04 1.40 0.49
N GLY A 333 -2.07 1.75 -0.34
CA GLY A 333 -1.28 2.97 -0.16
C GLY A 333 -2.01 4.20 -0.71
N THR A 334 -2.12 5.26 0.09
CA THR A 334 -2.75 6.53 -0.29
C THR A 334 -1.83 7.73 -0.04
N GLY A 335 -0.57 7.48 0.33
CA GLY A 335 0.41 8.52 0.60
C GLY A 335 0.88 9.26 -0.65
N ILE A 336 2.19 9.33 -0.83
CA ILE A 336 2.75 10.04 -2.00
C ILE A 336 2.10 9.48 -3.28
N MET A 337 1.58 10.40 -4.11
CA MET A 337 0.85 10.12 -5.36
C MET A 337 -0.37 9.19 -5.22
N ASN A 338 -1.02 9.14 -4.05
CA ASN A 338 -2.13 8.22 -3.78
C ASN A 338 -1.76 6.74 -3.99
N LYS A 339 -0.49 6.37 -3.80
CA LYS A 339 0.02 5.02 -4.05
C LYS A 339 1.01 4.51 -3.00
N MET A 340 1.84 5.39 -2.46
CA MET A 340 2.88 4.98 -1.51
C MET A 340 2.30 4.65 -0.13
N GLY A 341 2.96 3.72 0.58
CA GLY A 341 2.48 3.15 1.84
C GLY A 341 2.71 4.00 3.10
N ASN A 342 3.27 5.21 3.01
CA ASN A 342 3.44 6.09 4.17
C ASN A 342 2.11 6.61 4.76
N LYS A 343 1.03 6.51 3.98
CA LYS A 343 -0.37 6.70 4.39
C LYS A 343 -1.22 5.68 3.64
N GLY A 344 -2.41 5.40 4.15
CA GLY A 344 -3.34 4.45 3.56
C GLY A 344 -3.96 3.54 4.59
N GLY A 345 -4.24 2.29 4.21
CA GLY A 345 -4.86 1.33 5.11
C GLY A 345 -4.47 -0.11 4.85
N VAL A 346 -4.58 -0.93 5.89
CA VAL A 346 -4.44 -2.38 5.82
C VAL A 346 -5.68 -3.03 6.42
N SER A 347 -6.13 -4.11 5.80
CA SER A 347 -7.40 -4.74 6.17
C SER A 347 -7.22 -6.24 6.38
N VAL A 348 -7.90 -6.79 7.39
CA VAL A 348 -8.02 -8.23 7.63
C VAL A 348 -9.50 -8.59 7.66
N ARG A 349 -9.89 -9.57 6.85
CA ARG A 349 -11.26 -10.12 6.85
C ARG A 349 -11.26 -11.61 7.10
N PHE A 350 -12.36 -12.11 7.64
CA PHE A 350 -12.65 -13.53 7.76
C PHE A 350 -14.15 -13.78 7.95
N GLU A 351 -14.54 -15.05 7.93
CA GLU A 351 -15.85 -15.52 8.37
C GLU A 351 -15.71 -16.29 9.67
N LEU A 352 -16.52 -15.93 10.67
CA LEU A 352 -16.68 -16.67 11.91
C LEU A 352 -18.05 -17.32 11.88
N HIS A 353 -18.10 -18.65 11.82
CA HIS A 353 -19.35 -19.38 11.54
C HIS A 353 -20.01 -18.86 10.23
N ASN A 354 -21.15 -18.17 10.36
CA ASN A 354 -21.91 -17.57 9.25
C ASN A 354 -21.78 -16.04 9.19
N THR A 355 -21.01 -15.41 10.07
CA THR A 355 -20.85 -13.95 10.14
C THR A 355 -19.53 -13.53 9.50
N SER A 356 -19.59 -12.61 8.54
CA SER A 356 -18.40 -12.04 7.90
C SER A 356 -17.96 -10.75 8.59
N ILE A 357 -16.67 -10.70 8.94
CA ILE A 357 -16.08 -9.62 9.75
C ILE A 357 -14.88 -9.04 8.99
N VAL A 358 -14.75 -7.72 8.99
CA VAL A 358 -13.57 -7.01 8.47
C VAL A 358 -13.10 -5.93 9.44
N PHE A 359 -11.79 -5.91 9.65
CA PHE A 359 -11.06 -4.92 10.43
C PHE A 359 -10.18 -4.10 9.49
N ILE A 360 -10.26 -2.78 9.57
CA ILE A 360 -9.49 -1.84 8.76
C ILE A 360 -8.69 -0.93 9.69
N ASN A 361 -7.36 -0.97 9.58
CA ASN A 361 -6.46 0.01 10.16
C ASN A 361 -6.11 1.06 9.11
N ALA A 362 -6.29 2.34 9.40
CA ALA A 362 -5.90 3.44 8.53
C ALA A 362 -4.88 4.39 9.18
N HIS A 363 -4.00 4.95 8.36
CA HIS A 363 -3.17 6.11 8.67
C HIS A 363 -3.39 7.16 7.58
N MET A 364 -4.24 8.15 7.85
CA MET A 364 -4.67 9.15 6.87
C MET A 364 -3.79 10.41 6.88
N ALA A 365 -3.90 11.23 5.84
CA ALA A 365 -3.13 12.46 5.66
C ALA A 365 -3.12 13.37 6.89
N ALA A 366 -1.93 13.85 7.24
CA ALA A 366 -1.68 14.73 8.39
C ALA A 366 -1.97 16.20 8.05
N HIS A 367 -1.80 17.08 9.04
CA HIS A 367 -2.03 18.54 8.98
C HIS A 367 -3.51 18.96 9.05
N VAL A 368 -3.77 20.12 9.67
CA VAL A 368 -5.14 20.55 10.00
C VAL A 368 -5.91 20.95 8.74
N GLU A 369 -5.21 21.44 7.72
CA GLU A 369 -5.75 21.92 6.45
C GLU A 369 -6.22 20.78 5.53
N GLU A 370 -5.67 19.58 5.67
CA GLU A 370 -5.83 18.45 4.75
C GLU A 370 -7.10 17.61 4.97
N VAL A 371 -8.23 18.27 5.28
CA VAL A 371 -9.52 17.57 5.56
C VAL A 371 -10.00 16.80 4.32
N GLU A 372 -10.05 17.45 3.16
CA GLU A 372 -10.49 16.79 1.93
C GLU A 372 -9.56 15.67 1.52
N ARG A 373 -8.25 15.82 1.76
CA ARG A 373 -7.30 14.74 1.49
C ARG A 373 -7.53 13.52 2.39
N ARG A 374 -7.90 13.71 3.66
CA ARG A 374 -8.33 12.59 4.52
C ARG A 374 -9.64 11.95 4.05
N ASN A 375 -10.57 12.75 3.55
CA ASN A 375 -11.80 12.24 2.94
C ASN A 375 -11.48 11.37 1.71
N GLU A 376 -10.56 11.81 0.85
CA GLU A 376 -10.05 11.05 -0.29
C GLU A 376 -9.35 9.76 0.13
N ASP A 377 -8.48 9.80 1.16
CA ASP A 377 -7.83 8.60 1.69
C ASP A 377 -8.87 7.55 2.13
N HIS A 378 -9.93 7.97 2.84
CA HIS A 378 -11.05 7.11 3.22
C HIS A 378 -11.71 6.46 2.00
N ASP A 379 -12.06 7.26 0.98
CA ASP A 379 -12.75 6.79 -0.21
C ASP A 379 -11.87 5.81 -1.01
N LEU A 380 -10.57 6.09 -1.12
CA LEU A 380 -9.60 5.23 -1.80
C LEU A 380 -9.40 3.89 -1.07
N ILE A 381 -9.32 3.90 0.27
CA ILE A 381 -9.23 2.67 1.06
C ILE A 381 -10.45 1.78 0.81
N LEU A 382 -11.66 2.34 0.86
CA LEU A 382 -12.89 1.58 0.59
C LEU A 382 -12.93 1.05 -0.85
N ALA A 383 -12.63 1.91 -1.83
CA ALA A 383 -12.78 1.57 -3.25
C ALA A 383 -11.73 0.56 -3.74
N ARG A 384 -10.50 0.65 -3.24
CA ARG A 384 -9.37 -0.16 -3.73
C ARG A 384 -9.18 -1.46 -2.97
N THR A 385 -9.70 -1.58 -1.75
CA THR A 385 -9.60 -2.83 -1.00
C THR A 385 -10.33 -3.94 -1.75
N ASP A 386 -9.61 -5.03 -2.03
CA ASP A 386 -10.03 -6.13 -2.88
C ASP A 386 -9.59 -7.48 -2.26
N PHE A 387 -10.52 -8.16 -1.56
CA PHE A 387 -10.24 -9.49 -1.00
C PHE A 387 -10.50 -10.60 -2.04
N ARG A 388 -9.42 -11.09 -2.66
CA ARG A 388 -9.48 -12.22 -3.60
C ARG A 388 -9.34 -13.55 -2.87
N LEU A 389 -10.41 -14.34 -2.87
CA LEU A 389 -10.47 -15.68 -2.29
C LEU A 389 -10.45 -16.72 -3.41
N GLY A 390 -9.27 -17.00 -3.97
CA GLY A 390 -9.10 -17.99 -5.04
C GLY A 390 -9.57 -17.53 -6.43
N SER A 391 -9.58 -18.45 -7.41
CA SER A 391 -9.75 -18.15 -8.83
C SER A 391 -11.21 -18.13 -9.34
N SER A 392 -12.20 -18.50 -8.51
CA SER A 392 -13.60 -18.66 -8.95
C SER A 392 -14.62 -17.79 -8.21
N GLU A 393 -14.22 -16.96 -7.24
CA GLU A 393 -15.13 -16.08 -6.50
C GLU A 393 -14.94 -14.61 -6.90
N TYR A 394 -16.04 -13.87 -6.98
CA TYR A 394 -16.00 -12.42 -7.11
C TYR A 394 -15.33 -11.82 -5.87
N PRO A 395 -14.50 -10.79 -6.05
CA PRO A 395 -13.81 -10.16 -4.92
C PRO A 395 -14.81 -9.62 -3.90
N LYS A 396 -14.63 -9.98 -2.63
CA LYS A 396 -15.46 -9.44 -1.56
C LYS A 396 -14.93 -8.06 -1.19
N ARG A 397 -15.79 -7.04 -1.28
CA ARG A 397 -15.48 -5.65 -0.90
C ARG A 397 -15.74 -5.42 0.60
N ILE A 398 -15.26 -4.31 1.14
CA ILE A 398 -15.43 -3.97 2.56
C ILE A 398 -16.91 -3.89 2.93
N GLU A 399 -17.72 -3.20 2.11
CA GLU A 399 -19.14 -2.95 2.35
C GLU A 399 -20.02 -4.21 2.35
N ASN A 400 -19.50 -5.32 1.83
CA ASN A 400 -20.21 -6.61 1.76
C ASN A 400 -19.97 -7.49 2.99
N HIS A 401 -19.46 -6.92 4.09
CA HIS A 401 -19.28 -7.62 5.37
C HIS A 401 -20.38 -7.26 6.37
N ASP A 402 -20.77 -8.22 7.21
CA ASP A 402 -21.82 -8.04 8.21
C ASP A 402 -21.34 -7.08 9.31
N HIS A 403 -20.11 -7.28 9.80
CA HIS A 403 -19.47 -6.43 10.79
C HIS A 403 -18.20 -5.78 10.20
N ILE A 404 -18.21 -4.45 10.18
CA ILE A 404 -17.12 -3.63 9.66
C ILE A 404 -16.60 -2.76 10.79
N TYR A 405 -15.31 -2.85 11.08
CA TYR A 405 -14.64 -1.98 12.05
C TYR A 405 -13.53 -1.19 11.34
N PHE A 406 -13.62 0.13 11.40
CA PHE A 406 -12.67 1.05 10.77
C PHE A 406 -12.03 1.91 11.86
N PHE A 407 -10.72 1.81 12.01
CA PHE A 407 -9.98 2.43 13.10
C PHE A 407 -8.56 2.81 12.68
N GLY A 408 -7.88 3.61 13.47
CA GLY A 408 -6.51 4.02 13.18
C GLY A 408 -6.20 5.47 13.57
N ASP A 409 -5.05 5.95 13.11
CA ASP A 409 -4.72 7.38 13.09
C ASP A 409 -5.36 8.02 11.86
N MET A 410 -6.59 8.50 12.05
CA MET A 410 -7.35 9.17 10.99
C MET A 410 -6.95 10.64 10.83
N ASN A 411 -6.08 11.17 11.70
CA ASN A 411 -5.49 12.49 11.61
C ASN A 411 -6.44 13.70 11.52
N TYR A 412 -7.75 13.53 11.70
CA TYR A 412 -8.68 14.66 11.82
C TYR A 412 -8.35 15.50 13.06
N ARG A 413 -8.43 16.82 12.90
CA ARG A 413 -8.01 17.80 13.91
C ARG A 413 -9.21 18.59 14.43
N ILE A 414 -8.95 19.45 15.41
CA ILE A 414 -9.94 20.39 15.94
C ILE A 414 -9.82 21.70 15.18
N ASN A 415 -10.85 22.07 14.43
CA ASN A 415 -10.90 23.30 13.64
C ASN A 415 -11.57 24.44 14.43
N LYS A 416 -10.87 24.94 15.46
CA LYS A 416 -11.37 26.03 16.32
C LYS A 416 -10.70 27.37 15.96
N PRO A 417 -11.42 28.51 16.00
CA PRO A 417 -10.81 29.83 15.79
C PRO A 417 -9.63 30.10 16.75
N ARG A 418 -8.57 30.76 16.22
CA ARG A 418 -7.25 30.94 16.87
C ARG A 418 -7.26 31.58 18.27
N GLU A 419 -8.32 32.30 18.64
CA GLU A 419 -8.39 33.09 19.89
C GLU A 419 -8.71 32.25 21.14
N SER A 420 -9.15 31.01 20.97
CA SER A 420 -9.41 30.09 22.08
C SER A 420 -8.34 29.02 22.18
N ASP A 421 -7.59 29.01 23.29
CA ASP A 421 -6.54 28.04 23.53
C ASP A 421 -7.12 26.63 23.74
N ILE A 422 -7.02 25.78 22.71
CA ILE A 422 -7.47 24.38 22.74
C ILE A 422 -6.81 23.65 23.92
N LYS A 423 -5.53 23.94 24.22
CA LYS A 423 -4.83 23.36 25.37
C LYS A 423 -5.52 23.75 26.67
N THR A 424 -5.90 25.03 26.85
CA THR A 424 -6.65 25.49 28.02
C THR A 424 -7.99 24.77 28.17
N LEU A 425 -8.77 24.60 27.09
CA LEU A 425 -10.05 23.89 27.15
C LEU A 425 -9.88 22.40 27.47
N ALA A 426 -8.88 21.75 26.87
CA ALA A 426 -8.55 20.36 27.14
C ALA A 426 -8.13 20.18 28.61
N ASN A 427 -7.24 21.05 29.11
CA ASN A 427 -6.77 21.03 30.51
C ASN A 427 -7.91 21.26 31.51
N LYS A 428 -8.92 22.07 31.16
CA LYS A 428 -10.12 22.30 31.99
C LYS A 428 -11.15 21.17 31.89
N GLY A 429 -10.94 20.17 31.04
CA GLY A 429 -11.88 19.06 30.83
C GLY A 429 -13.13 19.45 30.03
N ASN A 430 -13.12 20.58 29.32
CA ASN A 430 -14.24 21.06 28.50
C ASN A 430 -14.33 20.33 27.15
N LEU A 431 -14.28 19.00 27.19
CA LEU A 431 -14.15 18.14 26.01
C LEU A 431 -15.35 18.24 25.07
N LYS A 432 -16.56 18.35 25.62
CA LYS A 432 -17.79 18.51 24.83
C LYS A 432 -17.73 19.74 23.91
N VAL A 433 -17.23 20.86 24.43
CA VAL A 433 -17.09 22.12 23.68
C VAL A 433 -15.99 22.01 22.61
N LEU A 434 -14.92 21.25 22.88
CA LEU A 434 -13.87 21.00 21.90
C LEU A 434 -14.36 20.10 20.76
N PHE A 435 -15.16 19.09 21.10
CA PHE A 435 -15.66 18.11 20.15
C PHE A 435 -16.62 18.70 19.12
N GLU A 436 -17.30 19.81 19.43
CA GLU A 436 -18.10 20.58 18.45
C GLU A 436 -17.27 21.10 17.25
N TYR A 437 -15.95 21.16 17.39
CA TYR A 437 -15.01 21.60 16.35
C TYR A 437 -14.18 20.45 15.77
N ASP A 438 -14.49 19.20 16.11
CA ASP A 438 -13.81 18.01 15.60
C ASP A 438 -14.14 17.79 14.12
N GLN A 439 -13.11 17.75 13.27
CA GLN A 439 -13.29 17.64 11.83
C GLN A 439 -13.94 16.32 11.41
N LEU A 440 -13.60 15.18 12.04
CA LEU A 440 -14.21 13.88 11.69
C LEU A 440 -15.71 13.91 11.97
N THR A 441 -16.10 14.42 13.14
CA THR A 441 -17.50 14.56 13.55
C THR A 441 -18.26 15.43 12.56
N GLU A 442 -17.68 16.55 12.15
CA GLU A 442 -18.28 17.44 11.16
C GLU A 442 -18.45 16.77 9.80
N GLN A 443 -17.38 16.15 9.27
CA GLN A 443 -17.41 15.47 7.96
C GLN A 443 -18.41 14.31 7.93
N LYS A 444 -18.56 13.58 9.05
CA LYS A 444 -19.58 12.54 9.21
C LYS A 444 -20.99 13.13 9.30
N ARG A 445 -21.18 14.23 10.03
CA ARG A 445 -22.47 14.91 10.20
C ARG A 445 -23.04 15.44 8.88
N ILE A 446 -22.17 15.97 8.01
CA ILE A 446 -22.56 16.42 6.66
C ILE A 446 -22.69 15.27 5.65
N GLY A 447 -22.40 14.03 6.06
CA GLY A 447 -22.51 12.84 5.21
C GLY A 447 -21.40 12.66 4.18
N ARG A 448 -20.26 13.36 4.31
CA ARG A 448 -19.15 13.30 3.35
C ARG A 448 -18.38 11.97 3.42
N ILE A 449 -18.23 11.42 4.60
CA ILE A 449 -17.51 10.16 4.89
C ILE A 449 -18.26 9.35 5.93
N PHE A 450 -17.91 8.06 6.07
CA PHE A 450 -18.42 7.20 7.14
C PHE A 450 -19.96 7.16 7.25
N ALA A 451 -20.65 7.26 6.12
CA ALA A 451 -22.11 7.17 6.06
C ALA A 451 -22.57 5.85 6.69
N ASN A 452 -23.50 5.93 7.66
CA ASN A 452 -24.03 4.80 8.43
C ASN A 452 -23.02 4.09 9.34
N TYR A 453 -21.82 4.62 9.53
CA TYR A 453 -20.94 4.17 10.61
C TYR A 453 -21.35 4.83 11.92
N ASN A 454 -21.09 4.13 13.01
CA ASN A 454 -21.26 4.59 14.38
C ASN A 454 -19.90 4.90 14.98
N GLU A 455 -19.87 5.83 15.92
CA GLU A 455 -18.71 6.12 16.76
C GLU A 455 -19.20 6.30 18.20
N GLY A 456 -18.40 5.86 19.16
CA GLY A 456 -18.70 6.01 20.57
C GLY A 456 -18.63 7.46 21.02
N VAL A 457 -19.33 7.79 22.10
CA VAL A 457 -19.15 9.09 22.75
C VAL A 457 -17.72 9.19 23.29
N ILE A 458 -16.96 10.19 22.85
CA ILE A 458 -15.61 10.43 23.33
C ILE A 458 -15.67 11.14 24.68
N THR A 459 -15.15 10.47 25.71
CA THR A 459 -15.06 10.99 27.08
C THR A 459 -13.62 11.11 27.58
N PHE A 460 -12.64 10.94 26.70
CA PHE A 460 -11.21 10.99 27.00
C PHE A 460 -10.53 12.18 26.31
N GLN A 461 -9.38 12.60 26.85
CA GLN A 461 -8.60 13.73 26.34
C GLN A 461 -8.13 13.50 24.88
N PRO A 462 -7.87 14.57 24.11
CA PRO A 462 -7.22 14.44 22.81
C PRO A 462 -5.94 13.60 22.90
N THR A 463 -5.72 12.70 21.94
CA THR A 463 -4.68 11.67 22.02
C THR A 463 -3.36 12.10 21.38
N PHE A 464 -3.35 13.24 20.70
CA PHE A 464 -2.20 13.84 20.02
C PHE A 464 -2.16 15.35 20.33
N LYS A 465 -1.03 16.06 20.39
CA LYS A 465 0.37 15.59 20.39
C LYS A 465 0.97 15.83 21.77
N TYR A 466 1.67 14.82 22.27
CA TYR A 466 2.38 14.87 23.54
C TYR A 466 3.90 14.92 23.34
N ASP A 467 4.62 15.47 24.32
CA ASP A 467 6.06 15.26 24.42
C ASP A 467 6.32 13.81 24.85
N LEU A 468 7.32 13.17 24.24
CA LEU A 468 7.68 11.78 24.53
C LEU A 468 7.94 11.55 26.02
N ASN A 469 7.53 10.39 26.52
CA ASN A 469 7.67 9.97 27.90
C ASN A 469 6.97 10.88 28.93
N SER A 470 5.97 11.65 28.50
CA SER A 470 5.25 12.58 29.36
C SER A 470 3.74 12.61 29.08
N ASP A 471 3.01 13.38 29.89
CA ASP A 471 1.61 13.77 29.65
C ASP A 471 1.49 15.25 29.29
N ASN A 472 2.62 15.90 28.97
CA ASN A 472 2.66 17.30 28.58
C ASN A 472 2.33 17.42 27.09
N TRP A 473 1.56 18.45 26.73
CA TRP A 473 1.32 18.82 25.34
C TRP A 473 2.62 19.23 24.65
N ASP A 474 2.68 19.01 23.34
CA ASP A 474 3.80 19.36 22.46
C ASP A 474 4.38 20.75 22.79
N SER A 475 5.63 20.73 23.24
CA SER A 475 6.45 21.90 23.57
C SER A 475 7.48 22.22 22.48
N SER A 476 7.49 21.47 21.37
CA SER A 476 8.34 21.77 20.22
C SER A 476 7.99 23.12 19.58
N GLU A 477 8.88 23.63 18.74
CA GLU A 477 8.66 24.89 17.99
C GLU A 477 7.35 24.90 17.17
N LYS A 478 6.88 23.71 16.76
CA LYS A 478 5.64 23.57 15.98
C LYS A 478 4.38 23.73 16.83
N MET A 479 4.48 23.59 18.16
CA MET A 479 3.41 23.73 19.15
C MET A 479 2.06 23.18 18.66
N ARG A 480 2.06 21.91 18.23
CA ARG A 480 0.87 21.28 17.66
C ARG A 480 -0.29 21.35 18.65
N GLN A 481 -1.46 21.69 18.13
CA GLN A 481 -2.68 21.74 18.93
C GLN A 481 -3.17 20.32 19.25
N PRO A 482 -3.76 20.10 20.44
CA PRO A 482 -4.37 18.83 20.77
C PRO A 482 -5.45 18.40 19.76
N ALA A 483 -5.52 17.10 19.43
CA ALA A 483 -6.51 16.52 18.53
C ALA A 483 -6.86 15.06 18.87
N TRP A 484 -8.07 14.64 18.54
CA TRP A 484 -8.49 13.23 18.54
C TRP A 484 -8.19 12.61 17.17
N CYS A 485 -6.90 12.33 16.94
CA CYS A 485 -6.43 11.68 15.71
C CYS A 485 -6.79 10.19 15.67
N ASP A 486 -6.76 9.53 16.82
CA ASP A 486 -6.88 8.07 16.97
C ASP A 486 -8.33 7.65 17.23
N ARG A 487 -8.98 7.00 16.26
CA ARG A 487 -10.45 6.82 16.23
C ARG A 487 -10.86 5.38 15.97
N ILE A 488 -12.05 4.99 16.45
CA ILE A 488 -12.63 3.65 16.26
C ILE A 488 -14.11 3.79 15.88
N LEU A 489 -14.45 3.41 14.65
CA LEU A 489 -15.79 3.44 14.09
C LEU A 489 -16.24 2.02 13.69
N TRP A 490 -17.54 1.79 13.64
CA TRP A 490 -18.10 0.51 13.22
C TRP A 490 -19.38 0.64 12.41
N LYS A 491 -19.68 -0.36 11.58
CA LYS A 491 -20.93 -0.50 10.83
C LYS A 491 -21.34 -1.97 10.85
N GLY A 492 -22.64 -2.21 11.00
CA GLY A 492 -23.19 -3.56 11.11
C GLY A 492 -24.31 -3.64 12.14
N THR A 493 -25.15 -4.66 12.04
CA THR A 493 -26.21 -4.94 13.00
C THR A 493 -25.67 -5.71 14.20
N GLY A 494 -26.31 -5.63 15.36
CA GLY A 494 -25.93 -6.46 16.51
C GLY A 494 -24.61 -6.07 17.20
N ILE A 495 -23.95 -5.00 16.78
CA ILE A 495 -22.72 -4.48 17.41
C ILE A 495 -23.07 -3.45 18.48
N LYS A 496 -22.73 -3.74 19.75
CA LYS A 496 -22.91 -2.84 20.89
C LYS A 496 -21.57 -2.53 21.56
N GLN A 497 -21.11 -1.29 21.42
CA GLN A 497 -19.94 -0.80 22.14
C GLN A 497 -20.20 -0.80 23.66
N GLN A 498 -19.27 -1.37 24.42
CA GLN A 498 -19.26 -1.36 25.88
C GLN A 498 -18.38 -0.25 26.42
N TYR A 499 -17.19 -0.09 25.85
CA TYR A 499 -16.20 0.89 26.28
C TYR A 499 -15.55 1.60 25.09
N TYR A 500 -15.16 2.85 25.30
CA TYR A 500 -14.31 3.62 24.39
C TYR A 500 -13.41 4.55 25.21
N ARG A 501 -12.10 4.33 25.18
CA ARG A 501 -11.15 4.92 26.14
C ARG A 501 -9.74 5.08 25.56
N SER A 502 -8.99 6.03 26.10
CA SER A 502 -7.54 6.16 25.86
C SER A 502 -6.73 5.64 27.06
N HIS A 503 -5.46 5.30 26.85
CA HIS A 503 -4.55 4.80 27.88
C HIS A 503 -3.35 5.74 28.08
N PRO A 504 -3.51 6.84 28.85
CA PRO A 504 -2.48 7.88 28.97
C PRO A 504 -1.20 7.40 29.69
N THR A 505 -1.26 6.30 30.45
CA THR A 505 -0.12 5.72 31.17
C THR A 505 0.98 5.20 30.23
N LEU A 506 0.63 4.86 28.99
CA LEU A 506 1.58 4.46 27.95
C LEU A 506 2.16 5.71 27.27
N ARG A 507 3.40 6.06 27.61
CA ARG A 507 4.01 7.37 27.27
C ARG A 507 5.13 7.31 26.24
N ILE A 508 5.43 6.14 25.67
CA ILE A 508 6.58 5.99 24.77
C ILE A 508 6.40 6.74 23.46
N SER A 509 5.15 6.99 23.05
CA SER A 509 4.80 7.71 21.83
C SER A 509 4.29 9.11 22.15
N ASP A 510 4.27 9.98 21.13
CA ASP A 510 3.62 11.29 21.16
C ASP A 510 2.09 11.19 20.95
N HIS A 511 1.59 9.99 20.66
CA HIS A 511 0.19 9.61 20.75
C HIS A 511 -0.12 8.73 21.97
N LYS A 512 -1.32 8.85 22.50
CA LYS A 512 -1.87 7.91 23.49
C LYS A 512 -2.66 6.81 22.79
N SER A 513 -2.48 5.56 23.20
CA SER A 513 -3.24 4.45 22.62
C SER A 513 -4.72 4.56 22.97
N VAL A 514 -5.57 4.04 22.08
CA VAL A 514 -7.02 4.03 22.21
C VAL A 514 -7.53 2.60 22.14
N SER A 515 -8.54 2.26 22.93
CA SER A 515 -9.26 1.01 22.78
C SER A 515 -10.77 1.15 22.86
N ALA A 516 -11.46 0.21 22.24
CA ALA A 516 -12.88 -0.01 22.41
C ALA A 516 -13.17 -1.51 22.58
N LEU A 517 -14.15 -1.82 23.43
CA LEU A 517 -14.65 -3.18 23.60
C LEU A 517 -16.08 -3.23 23.07
N PHE A 518 -16.39 -4.24 22.26
CA PHE A 518 -17.71 -4.45 21.69
C PHE A 518 -18.26 -5.80 22.15
N ASN A 519 -19.57 -5.83 22.39
CA ASN A 519 -20.36 -7.06 22.41
C ASN A 519 -21.09 -7.12 21.07
N THR A 520 -20.80 -8.14 20.27
CA THR A 520 -21.34 -8.32 18.93
C THR A 520 -22.14 -9.62 18.86
N ARG A 521 -23.32 -9.54 18.26
CA ARG A 521 -24.27 -10.66 18.16
C ARG A 521 -24.08 -11.52 16.92
#